data_AF-A0A8T1VEX6-F1
#
_entry.id   AF-A0A8T1VEX6-F1
#
_cell.length_a   1.000
_cell.length_b   1.000
_cell.length_c   1.000
_cell.angle_alpha   90.00
_cell.angle_beta   90.00
_cell.angle_gamma   90.00
#
_symmetry.space_group_name_H-M   'P 1'
#
loop_
_entity.id
_entity.type
_entity.pdbx_description
1 polymer ?
#
loop_
_entity_poly.entity_id
_entity_poly.type
_entity_poly.pdbx_seq_one_letter_code
_entity_poly.pdbx_strand_id
1 'polypeptide(L)'
;MRYQWRDRDRAAVGGQVRAILAMACEHRIVASAATIRSDSGILPAWTMLGRRHCVLLATLVLCRCFLTEVQGACPSKCNRHGTCGSDNTCTCFPGYTGYDCNSRACPKGAPWVDFATGQDSVRSVPQECSNRGRCNRGNGKCECDAGFAGAACERLQVCRTNCNGHGKCMSMRAMAATKNDYNLLYSATYDTPWDADRIYGCVCDHGYTGADCSLRQCPYGDDPTSTGQVDEVQSVSCLCNGCMGAFTLSFRGETTRPLDGSVDTAATLKAALEELITIRGVSVALNGGTTLCDSDGVSAMVTFGYEHGDVPALVATSSFSGGTSSLTVETDGTQAVYGSTPPLTVRGTKEWLECAGRGTCNTLIGLCACATGFGPSDEMTQGCYCDKVPLDRGKSVRYSGYSCSKTPCPSGDDPWTTNQADEAQTVSCSADGGTFTLSFRGETTLPIPFSASTAAVKLALERLLTITSVGVSALSGTSACSNAGNVMVVTFYSPSGDLPLLSITAAALTHSTATVATGVAQTTQGTKEDAVCNNRGRCDEDTGTCICSLYHASSNALGDFGALDDCGAVDAFMTHGGL
;
A
#
# COMPACT_ATOMS: atom_id res chain seq x y z
N MET A 1 2.19 -32.64 40.46
CA MET A 1 1.94 -31.47 41.34
C MET A 1 0.44 -31.16 41.31
N ARG A 2 -0.21 -30.96 42.46
CA ARG A 2 -1.65 -30.58 42.51
C ARG A 2 -1.77 -29.06 42.52
N TYR A 3 -2.63 -28.49 41.68
CA TYR A 3 -3.04 -27.09 41.82
C TYR A 3 -4.46 -27.02 42.40
N GLN A 4 -4.55 -26.47 43.60
CA GLN A 4 -5.79 -26.03 44.23
C GLN A 4 -6.10 -24.61 43.72
N TRP A 5 -7.37 -24.30 43.50
CA TRP A 5 -7.85 -22.92 43.50
C TRP A 5 -8.65 -22.67 44.78
N ARG A 6 -8.46 -21.47 45.35
CA ARG A 6 -8.97 -21.07 46.67
C ARG A 6 -9.71 -19.75 46.51
N ASP A 7 -10.87 -19.63 47.14
CA ASP A 7 -11.79 -18.49 47.00
C ASP A 7 -11.22 -17.15 47.49
N ARG A 8 -11.81 -16.05 47.00
CA ARG A 8 -12.24 -14.91 47.82
C ARG A 8 -13.16 -13.92 47.08
N ASP A 9 -14.23 -13.51 47.79
CA ASP A 9 -14.89 -12.18 47.80
C ASP A 9 -15.44 -11.60 46.46
N ARG A 10 -16.59 -10.92 46.30
CA ARG A 10 -17.71 -10.35 47.12
C ARG A 10 -18.81 -9.87 46.14
N ALA A 11 -20.04 -9.44 46.46
CA ALA A 11 -20.90 -9.42 47.67
C ALA A 11 -22.37 -9.33 47.18
N ALA A 12 -23.32 -10.14 47.66
CA ALA A 12 -24.24 -9.86 48.76
C ALA A 12 -25.12 -8.58 48.63
N VAL A 13 -26.37 -8.75 48.17
CA VAL A 13 -27.54 -7.98 48.62
C VAL A 13 -28.71 -8.95 48.82
N GLY A 14 -29.09 -9.20 50.08
CA GLY A 14 -30.46 -9.62 50.43
C GLY A 14 -31.27 -8.37 50.81
N GLY A 15 -32.59 -8.35 50.76
CA GLY A 15 -33.58 -9.39 50.49
C GLY A 15 -34.83 -9.08 51.34
N GLN A 16 -36.00 -9.65 51.03
CA GLN A 16 -37.10 -9.90 52.01
C GLN A 16 -38.14 -10.82 51.38
N VAL A 17 -38.85 -11.58 52.22
CA VAL A 17 -39.80 -12.63 51.83
C VAL A 17 -41.16 -12.36 52.47
N ARG A 18 -42.22 -12.73 51.74
CA ARG A 18 -43.62 -13.04 52.16
C ARG A 18 -44.68 -12.06 51.66
N ALA A 19 -45.56 -12.56 50.79
CA ALA A 19 -46.94 -12.90 51.16
C ALA A 19 -47.59 -13.79 50.09
N ILE A 20 -48.58 -14.59 50.50
CA ILE A 20 -49.41 -15.45 49.66
C ILE A 20 -50.70 -14.67 49.32
N LEU A 21 -51.16 -14.67 48.07
CA LEU A 21 -52.60 -14.74 47.77
C LEU A 21 -52.91 -15.25 46.36
N ALA A 22 -54.15 -15.69 46.19
CA ALA A 22 -54.65 -16.52 45.09
C ALA A 22 -55.18 -15.73 43.87
N MET A 23 -55.45 -16.49 42.80
CA MET A 23 -56.48 -16.24 41.77
C MET A 23 -56.47 -14.91 40.99
N ALA A 24 -56.24 -14.97 39.67
CA ALA A 24 -57.34 -15.06 38.71
C ALA A 24 -56.81 -15.25 37.28
N CYS A 25 -57.60 -15.91 36.43
CA CYS A 25 -57.31 -16.08 35.01
C CYS A 25 -58.14 -15.08 34.21
N GLU A 26 -57.50 -14.22 33.41
CA GLU A 26 -58.18 -13.47 32.36
C GLU A 26 -57.19 -13.07 31.25
N HIS A 27 -57.31 -13.66 30.06
CA HIS A 27 -56.77 -13.06 28.85
C HIS A 27 -57.72 -13.27 27.69
N ARG A 28 -58.13 -12.15 27.09
CA ARG A 28 -59.10 -12.05 26.00
C ARG A 28 -58.55 -12.68 24.73
N ILE A 29 -59.39 -13.43 24.02
CA ILE A 29 -59.16 -13.76 22.60
C ILE A 29 -60.04 -12.83 21.76
N VAL A 30 -59.40 -12.07 20.88
CA VAL A 30 -60.06 -11.27 19.84
C VAL A 30 -60.33 -12.19 18.65
N ALA A 31 -61.58 -12.33 18.25
CA ALA A 31 -61.96 -13.11 17.06
C ALA A 31 -62.36 -12.16 15.92
N SER A 32 -61.62 -12.19 14.82
CA SER A 32 -61.98 -11.49 13.59
C SER A 32 -62.98 -12.30 12.77
N ALA A 33 -64.00 -11.63 12.24
CA ALA A 33 -65.09 -12.26 11.51
C ALA A 33 -64.70 -12.66 10.06
N ALA A 34 -65.34 -13.72 9.56
CA ALA A 34 -65.44 -14.02 8.14
C ALA A 34 -66.89 -14.41 7.81
N THR A 35 -67.44 -13.79 6.77
CA THR A 35 -68.89 -13.76 6.46
C THR A 35 -69.29 -14.84 5.46
N ILE A 36 -70.32 -15.66 5.75
CA ILE A 36 -71.09 -16.41 4.74
C ILE A 36 -72.59 -16.23 5.01
N ARG A 37 -73.37 -16.21 3.92
CA ARG A 37 -74.74 -15.66 3.83
C ARG A 37 -75.82 -16.51 4.49
N SER A 38 -76.88 -15.81 4.90
CA SER A 38 -78.21 -16.33 5.17
C SER A 38 -78.92 -16.81 3.90
N ASP A 39 -79.77 -17.84 4.01
CA ASP A 39 -81.11 -17.74 3.43
C ASP A 39 -82.17 -18.54 4.21
N SER A 40 -83.43 -18.30 3.90
CA SER A 40 -84.57 -18.39 4.85
C SER A 40 -85.46 -19.63 4.62
N GLY A 41 -86.00 -20.25 5.68
CA GLY A 41 -86.84 -21.45 5.51
C GLY A 41 -87.59 -22.01 6.74
N ILE A 42 -88.67 -21.32 7.15
CA ILE A 42 -89.99 -21.86 7.57
C ILE A 42 -90.05 -23.02 8.64
N LEU A 43 -90.71 -22.73 9.77
CA LEU A 43 -91.20 -23.71 10.76
C LEU A 43 -92.44 -24.48 10.25
N PRO A 44 -92.74 -25.68 10.81
CA PRO A 44 -93.85 -25.69 11.78
C PRO A 44 -93.61 -26.56 13.03
N ALA A 45 -94.31 -26.24 14.10
CA ALA A 45 -94.24 -26.93 15.39
C ALA A 45 -95.39 -27.94 15.58
N TRP A 46 -95.11 -29.10 16.19
CA TRP A 46 -96.14 -29.96 16.80
C TRP A 46 -95.66 -30.63 18.10
N THR A 47 -96.38 -30.28 19.19
CA THR A 47 -96.77 -31.10 20.37
C THR A 47 -95.75 -31.85 21.26
N MET A 48 -95.84 -31.46 22.54
CA MET A 48 -95.46 -32.11 23.80
C MET A 48 -95.58 -33.65 23.88
N LEU A 49 -94.69 -34.31 24.68
CA LEU A 49 -95.05 -34.97 25.95
C LEU A 49 -93.83 -35.50 26.77
N GLY A 50 -93.98 -35.52 28.10
CA GLY A 50 -93.54 -36.59 29.04
C GLY A 50 -92.07 -37.04 29.07
N ARG A 51 -91.17 -36.46 29.88
CA ARG A 51 -91.03 -36.55 31.36
C ARG A 51 -90.62 -37.93 31.94
N ARG A 52 -89.29 -38.16 31.96
CA ARG A 52 -88.48 -38.87 33.00
C ARG A 52 -88.67 -40.39 33.23
N HIS A 53 -87.53 -41.04 33.52
CA HIS A 53 -87.33 -42.39 34.08
C HIS A 53 -87.38 -43.58 33.10
N CYS A 54 -86.22 -43.87 32.49
CA CYS A 54 -85.78 -45.25 32.20
C CYS A 54 -84.23 -45.30 32.18
N VAL A 55 -83.63 -45.04 33.34
CA VAL A 55 -82.23 -45.37 33.64
C VAL A 55 -82.19 -46.88 34.00
N LEU A 56 -81.02 -47.55 33.83
CA LEU A 56 -80.69 -48.93 34.26
C LEU A 56 -80.83 -50.14 33.29
N LEU A 57 -80.96 -49.96 31.97
CA LEU A 57 -80.81 -51.09 31.01
C LEU A 57 -79.87 -50.84 29.80
N ALA A 58 -78.93 -49.90 29.92
CA ALA A 58 -77.96 -49.57 28.86
C ALA A 58 -76.48 -49.57 29.32
N THR A 59 -76.17 -50.16 30.48
CA THR A 59 -74.83 -50.11 31.11
C THR A 59 -73.93 -51.32 30.83
N LEU A 60 -74.37 -52.30 30.03
CA LEU A 60 -73.62 -53.56 29.77
C LEU A 60 -73.39 -53.89 28.28
N VAL A 61 -73.53 -52.91 27.37
CA VAL A 61 -73.20 -53.08 25.93
C VAL A 61 -72.16 -52.05 25.43
N LEU A 62 -71.76 -51.08 26.26
CA LEU A 62 -70.70 -50.09 25.93
C LEU A 62 -69.32 -50.42 26.54
N CYS A 63 -69.09 -51.67 26.92
CA CYS A 63 -67.81 -52.15 27.47
C CYS A 63 -67.12 -53.19 26.56
N ARG A 64 -67.06 -52.92 25.26
CA ARG A 64 -66.05 -53.51 24.37
C ARG A 64 -65.44 -52.44 23.47
N CYS A 65 -64.11 -52.33 23.56
CA CYS A 65 -63.24 -51.65 22.61
C CYS A 65 -63.48 -50.14 22.38
N PHE A 66 -63.49 -49.35 23.46
CA PHE A 66 -62.48 -48.29 23.49
C PHE A 66 -61.14 -48.92 23.90
N LEU A 67 -60.55 -49.66 22.95
CA LEU A 67 -59.09 -49.63 22.83
C LEU A 67 -58.81 -48.25 22.25
N THR A 68 -58.76 -47.23 23.12
CA THR A 68 -57.82 -46.17 22.85
C THR A 68 -56.48 -46.87 22.82
N GLU A 69 -55.93 -47.07 21.62
CA GLU A 69 -54.50 -47.24 21.50
C GLU A 69 -53.89 -46.11 22.33
N VAL A 70 -53.17 -46.47 23.38
CA VAL A 70 -52.18 -45.57 23.94
C VAL A 70 -51.11 -45.52 22.86
N GLN A 71 -51.36 -44.74 21.80
CA GLN A 71 -50.35 -44.23 20.89
C GLN A 71 -49.34 -43.58 21.82
N GLY A 72 -48.25 -44.30 22.12
CA GLY A 72 -47.45 -44.00 23.28
C GLY A 72 -46.93 -42.59 23.11
N ALA A 73 -47.27 -41.74 24.08
CA ALA A 73 -47.35 -40.32 23.81
C ALA A 73 -45.94 -39.77 23.57
N CYS A 74 -45.59 -39.57 22.29
CA CYS A 74 -44.29 -39.04 21.94
C CYS A 74 -44.02 -37.74 22.72
N PRO A 75 -42.79 -37.57 23.24
CA PRO A 75 -42.41 -36.44 24.08
C PRO A 75 -42.87 -35.11 23.47
N SER A 76 -43.70 -34.36 24.20
CA SER A 76 -44.24 -33.06 23.75
C SER A 76 -44.89 -33.08 22.36
N LYS A 77 -45.39 -34.24 21.89
CA LYS A 77 -45.84 -34.48 20.50
C LYS A 77 -44.79 -34.07 19.45
N CYS A 78 -43.53 -34.39 19.73
CA CYS A 78 -42.35 -34.00 18.96
C CYS A 78 -42.25 -32.50 18.69
N ASN A 79 -42.84 -31.67 19.56
CA ASN A 79 -43.00 -30.21 19.45
C ASN A 79 -43.50 -29.72 18.06
N ARG A 80 -44.21 -30.57 17.30
CA ARG A 80 -44.58 -30.35 15.88
C ARG A 80 -43.38 -30.18 14.93
N HIS A 81 -42.18 -30.51 15.37
CA HIS A 81 -40.92 -30.51 14.61
C HIS A 81 -40.43 -31.92 14.26
N GLY A 82 -41.31 -32.92 14.28
CA GLY A 82 -41.03 -34.29 13.90
C GLY A 82 -42.28 -35.16 13.83
N THR A 83 -42.12 -36.38 13.35
CA THR A 83 -43.14 -37.43 13.35
C THR A 83 -42.93 -38.39 14.52
N CYS A 84 -44.03 -38.92 15.07
CA CYS A 84 -44.02 -39.89 16.16
C CYS A 84 -43.95 -41.32 15.59
N GLY A 85 -42.96 -42.11 16.00
CA GLY A 85 -42.86 -43.53 15.69
C GLY A 85 -43.78 -44.40 16.55
N SER A 86 -44.03 -45.64 16.11
CA SER A 86 -44.80 -46.64 16.87
C SER A 86 -44.08 -47.17 18.12
N ASP A 87 -42.79 -46.87 18.25
CA ASP A 87 -41.94 -47.10 19.42
C ASP A 87 -41.93 -45.92 20.41
N ASN A 88 -42.68 -44.85 20.10
CA ASN A 88 -42.78 -43.59 20.83
C ASN A 88 -41.52 -42.71 20.74
N THR A 89 -40.65 -42.98 19.77
CA THR A 89 -39.49 -42.14 19.44
C THR A 89 -39.89 -41.06 18.44
N CYS A 90 -39.42 -39.82 18.65
CA CYS A 90 -39.60 -38.74 17.69
C CYS A 90 -38.55 -38.81 16.57
N THR A 91 -39.00 -38.84 15.32
CA THR A 91 -38.16 -38.63 14.13
C THR A 91 -38.24 -37.15 13.74
N CYS A 92 -37.19 -36.38 14.02
CA CYS A 92 -37.20 -34.94 13.80
C CYS A 92 -37.11 -34.54 12.32
N PHE A 93 -37.77 -33.43 11.98
CA PHE A 93 -37.63 -32.78 10.69
C PHE A 93 -36.23 -32.14 10.52
N PRO A 94 -35.77 -31.92 9.27
CA PRO A 94 -34.49 -31.26 9.01
C PRO A 94 -34.35 -29.94 9.78
N GLY A 95 -33.19 -29.75 10.43
CA GLY A 95 -32.91 -28.59 11.29
C GLY A 95 -33.30 -28.76 12.77
N TYR A 96 -33.95 -29.87 13.15
CA TYR A 96 -34.30 -30.18 14.54
C TYR A 96 -33.67 -31.51 15.02
N THR A 97 -33.51 -31.64 16.33
CA THR A 97 -32.85 -32.77 17.00
C THR A 97 -33.29 -32.88 18.47
N GLY A 98 -32.79 -33.89 19.17
CA GLY A 98 -33.16 -34.21 20.55
C GLY A 98 -34.40 -35.11 20.63
N TYR A 99 -34.66 -35.62 21.83
CA TYR A 99 -35.69 -36.64 22.10
C TYR A 99 -37.13 -36.19 21.79
N ASP A 100 -37.39 -34.89 21.84
CA ASP A 100 -38.71 -34.28 21.60
C ASP A 100 -38.71 -33.31 20.39
N CYS A 101 -37.62 -33.23 19.63
CA CYS A 101 -37.41 -32.29 18.52
C CYS A 101 -37.53 -30.79 18.87
N ASN A 102 -37.44 -30.41 20.15
CA ASN A 102 -37.45 -28.99 20.55
C ASN A 102 -36.12 -28.28 20.21
N SER A 103 -35.01 -29.02 20.20
CA SER A 103 -33.68 -28.46 19.97
C SER A 103 -33.38 -28.30 18.49
N ARG A 104 -32.75 -27.20 18.08
CA ARG A 104 -32.22 -27.08 16.72
C ARG A 104 -30.92 -27.88 16.56
N ALA A 105 -30.77 -28.49 15.39
CA ALA A 105 -29.51 -29.07 14.93
C ALA A 105 -28.60 -27.96 14.41
N CYS A 106 -27.32 -27.99 14.77
CA CYS A 106 -26.34 -27.06 14.19
C CYS A 106 -25.64 -27.67 12.97
N PRO A 107 -25.02 -26.82 12.12
CA PRO A 107 -24.15 -27.27 11.05
C PRO A 107 -23.07 -28.25 11.54
N LYS A 108 -22.77 -29.23 10.69
CA LYS A 108 -21.68 -30.18 10.89
C LYS A 108 -20.61 -29.96 9.84
N GLY A 109 -19.35 -30.02 10.24
CA GLY A 109 -18.19 -29.87 9.37
C GLY A 109 -17.11 -30.90 9.69
N ALA A 110 -16.08 -31.00 8.85
CA ALA A 110 -14.94 -31.86 9.14
C ALA A 110 -14.31 -31.46 10.49
N PRO A 111 -14.03 -32.39 11.42
CA PRO A 111 -13.46 -32.05 12.70
C PRO A 111 -12.07 -31.41 12.54
N TRP A 112 -11.66 -30.59 13.52
CA TRP A 112 -10.28 -30.12 13.65
C TRP A 112 -9.37 -31.14 14.34
N VAL A 113 -9.95 -31.95 15.22
CA VAL A 113 -9.32 -33.08 15.91
C VAL A 113 -10.34 -34.20 16.04
N ASP A 114 -9.96 -35.41 15.65
CA ASP A 114 -10.71 -36.66 15.83
C ASP A 114 -9.69 -37.81 15.85
N PHE A 115 -10.14 -39.04 16.12
CA PHE A 115 -9.28 -40.22 16.17
C PHE A 115 -8.66 -40.52 14.81
N ALA A 116 -7.34 -40.78 14.81
CA ALA A 116 -6.64 -41.29 13.63
C ALA A 116 -7.18 -42.66 13.22
N THR A 117 -7.44 -42.83 11.93
CA THR A 117 -7.90 -44.09 11.31
C THR A 117 -6.85 -44.71 10.39
N GLY A 118 -5.75 -44.00 10.13
CA GLY A 118 -4.60 -44.46 9.36
C GLY A 118 -3.48 -43.42 9.40
N GLN A 119 -2.38 -43.70 8.69
CA GLN A 119 -1.36 -42.68 8.44
C GLN A 119 -1.97 -41.54 7.62
N ASP A 120 -1.71 -40.30 8.05
CA ASP A 120 -2.24 -39.06 7.47
C ASP A 120 -3.78 -39.02 7.30
N SER A 121 -4.50 -39.87 8.05
CA SER A 121 -5.93 -40.09 7.92
C SER A 121 -6.62 -40.00 9.28
N VAL A 122 -7.43 -38.94 9.45
CA VAL A 122 -8.31 -38.73 10.60
C VAL A 122 -9.73 -39.19 10.25
N ARG A 123 -10.53 -39.61 11.24
CA ARG A 123 -11.95 -39.94 11.06
C ARG A 123 -12.72 -38.74 10.47
N SER A 124 -12.96 -38.75 9.16
CA SER A 124 -13.63 -37.66 8.41
C SER A 124 -15.15 -37.55 8.62
N VAL A 125 -15.68 -38.05 9.74
CA VAL A 125 -17.14 -37.98 10.01
C VAL A 125 -17.48 -36.54 10.41
N PRO A 126 -18.41 -35.84 9.73
CA PRO A 126 -18.74 -34.46 10.06
C PRO A 126 -19.30 -34.33 11.47
N GLN A 127 -18.64 -33.51 12.29
CA GLN A 127 -19.00 -33.25 13.69
C GLN A 127 -19.73 -31.92 13.83
N GLU A 128 -20.62 -31.84 14.81
CA GLU A 128 -21.34 -30.60 15.11
C GLU A 128 -20.35 -29.50 15.50
N CYS A 129 -20.45 -28.36 14.83
CA CYS A 129 -19.51 -27.25 14.99
C CYS A 129 -18.03 -27.67 14.85
N SER A 130 -17.71 -28.68 14.02
CA SER A 130 -16.34 -29.18 13.73
C SER A 130 -15.50 -29.52 14.97
N ASN A 131 -16.14 -29.89 16.09
CA ASN A 131 -15.52 -30.03 17.43
C ASN A 131 -14.79 -28.75 17.91
N ARG A 132 -15.22 -27.57 17.45
CA ARG A 132 -14.56 -26.27 17.66
C ARG A 132 -15.53 -25.10 17.87
N GLY A 133 -16.66 -25.41 18.48
CA GLY A 133 -17.65 -24.42 18.92
C GLY A 133 -18.79 -25.09 19.69
N ARG A 134 -19.67 -24.27 20.27
CA ARG A 134 -20.87 -24.74 20.96
C ARG A 134 -22.09 -24.54 20.09
N CYS A 135 -22.94 -25.55 19.98
CA CYS A 135 -24.21 -25.42 19.26
C CYS A 135 -25.25 -24.67 20.11
N ASN A 136 -25.70 -23.51 19.64
CA ASN A 136 -26.82 -22.80 20.24
C ASN A 136 -28.14 -23.45 19.80
N ARG A 137 -28.73 -24.26 20.69
CA ARG A 137 -29.95 -25.04 20.41
C ARG A 137 -31.20 -24.20 20.13
N GLY A 138 -31.22 -22.92 20.51
CA GLY A 138 -32.36 -22.02 20.27
C GLY A 138 -32.43 -21.49 18.83
N ASN A 139 -31.28 -21.24 18.20
CA ASN A 139 -31.19 -20.66 16.84
C ASN A 139 -30.53 -21.59 15.80
N GLY A 140 -29.89 -22.69 16.21
CA GLY A 140 -29.24 -23.65 15.31
C GLY A 140 -27.90 -23.18 14.74
N LYS A 141 -27.26 -22.18 15.35
CA LYS A 141 -25.95 -21.65 14.93
C LYS A 141 -24.84 -22.14 15.86
N CYS A 142 -23.64 -22.30 15.31
CA CYS A 142 -22.45 -22.57 16.07
C CYS A 142 -21.84 -21.27 16.63
N GLU A 143 -21.56 -21.27 17.93
CA GLU A 143 -20.77 -20.25 18.62
C GLU A 143 -19.32 -20.75 18.66
N CYS A 144 -18.50 -20.26 17.74
CA CYS A 144 -17.14 -20.78 17.52
C CYS A 144 -16.15 -20.38 18.61
N ASP A 145 -15.19 -21.28 18.88
CA ASP A 145 -14.06 -20.99 19.74
C ASP A 145 -13.19 -19.86 19.15
N ALA A 146 -12.43 -19.16 20.00
CA ALA A 146 -11.59 -18.05 19.55
C ALA A 146 -10.58 -18.49 18.48
N GLY A 147 -10.53 -17.74 17.37
CA GLY A 147 -9.70 -18.05 16.19
C GLY A 147 -10.41 -18.90 15.13
N PHE A 148 -11.65 -19.35 15.37
CA PHE A 148 -12.41 -20.18 14.43
C PHE A 148 -13.68 -19.49 13.92
N ALA A 149 -14.05 -19.83 12.69
CA ALA A 149 -15.16 -19.23 11.95
C ALA A 149 -15.72 -20.22 10.92
N GLY A 150 -16.74 -19.78 10.16
CA GLY A 150 -17.53 -20.65 9.29
C GLY A 150 -18.84 -21.09 9.95
N ALA A 151 -19.73 -21.71 9.18
CA ALA A 151 -21.07 -22.05 9.67
C ALA A 151 -21.06 -23.16 10.73
N ALA A 152 -20.05 -24.03 10.65
CA ALA A 152 -19.75 -25.12 11.57
C ALA A 152 -18.37 -24.92 12.25
N CYS A 153 -17.82 -23.72 12.32
CA CYS A 153 -16.47 -23.47 12.88
C CYS A 153 -15.34 -24.24 12.16
N GLU A 154 -15.56 -24.57 10.89
CA GLU A 154 -14.72 -25.41 10.04
C GLU A 154 -13.45 -24.71 9.52
N ARG A 155 -13.35 -23.38 9.70
CA ARG A 155 -12.25 -22.51 9.26
C ARG A 155 -11.48 -21.93 10.46
N LEU A 156 -10.16 -21.94 10.40
CA LEU A 156 -9.26 -21.18 11.26
C LEU A 156 -9.10 -19.81 10.60
N GLN A 157 -9.59 -18.76 11.26
CA GLN A 157 -9.60 -17.40 10.74
C GLN A 157 -8.68 -16.51 11.56
N VAL A 158 -7.45 -16.33 11.08
CA VAL A 158 -6.52 -15.30 11.57
C VAL A 158 -7.05 -13.90 11.25
N CYS A 159 -7.80 -13.75 10.15
CA CYS A 159 -8.44 -12.52 9.69
C CYS A 159 -9.60 -12.00 10.59
N ARG A 160 -9.46 -12.01 11.91
CA ARG A 160 -10.54 -11.77 12.87
C ARG A 160 -11.13 -10.35 12.78
N THR A 161 -10.31 -9.38 12.35
CA THR A 161 -10.65 -7.97 12.12
C THR A 161 -10.78 -7.62 10.63
N ASN A 162 -10.95 -8.62 9.75
CA ASN A 162 -10.85 -8.45 8.30
C ASN A 162 -9.51 -7.80 7.89
N CYS A 163 -8.40 -8.38 8.38
CA CYS A 163 -7.04 -7.89 8.15
C CYS A 163 -6.85 -6.42 8.55
N ASN A 164 -7.50 -6.02 9.65
CA ASN A 164 -7.61 -4.64 10.15
C ASN A 164 -8.07 -3.59 9.12
N GLY A 165 -8.70 -4.01 8.02
CA GLY A 165 -9.07 -3.13 6.90
C GLY A 165 -7.91 -2.77 5.95
N HIS A 166 -6.78 -3.48 6.05
CA HIS A 166 -5.54 -3.25 5.29
C HIS A 166 -5.03 -4.54 4.64
N GLY A 167 -5.95 -5.38 4.17
CA GLY A 167 -5.61 -6.58 3.42
C GLY A 167 -6.81 -7.45 3.05
N LYS A 168 -6.54 -8.45 2.21
CA LYS A 168 -7.52 -9.44 1.74
C LYS A 168 -7.34 -10.75 2.51
N CYS A 169 -8.42 -11.22 3.13
CA CYS A 169 -8.43 -12.52 3.80
C CYS A 169 -8.59 -13.65 2.78
N MET A 170 -7.60 -14.53 2.68
CA MET A 170 -7.53 -15.58 1.66
C MET A 170 -7.21 -16.94 2.28
N SER A 171 -7.70 -18.03 1.66
CA SER A 171 -7.33 -19.39 2.06
C SER A 171 -5.91 -19.74 1.58
N MET A 172 -5.30 -20.79 2.15
CA MET A 172 -4.01 -21.31 1.67
C MET A 172 -4.04 -21.63 0.17
N ARG A 173 -5.12 -22.25 -0.33
CA ARG A 173 -5.33 -22.52 -1.77
C ARG A 173 -5.31 -21.24 -2.59
N ALA A 174 -6.09 -20.25 -2.18
CA ALA A 174 -6.24 -19.00 -2.92
C ALA A 174 -4.93 -18.19 -2.94
N MET A 175 -4.17 -18.15 -1.84
CA MET A 175 -2.86 -17.51 -1.82
C MET A 175 -1.84 -18.26 -2.67
N ALA A 176 -1.79 -19.59 -2.58
CA ALA A 176 -0.88 -20.39 -3.42
C ALA A 176 -1.17 -20.20 -4.92
N ALA A 177 -2.44 -20.10 -5.32
CA ALA A 177 -2.81 -19.85 -6.72
C ALA A 177 -2.55 -18.40 -7.20
N THR A 178 -2.28 -17.45 -6.29
CA THR A 178 -2.16 -16.02 -6.60
C THR A 178 -0.70 -15.59 -6.60
N LYS A 179 -0.20 -15.06 -7.73
CA LYS A 179 1.06 -14.32 -7.81
C LYS A 179 0.73 -12.83 -7.93
N ASN A 180 1.30 -12.00 -7.06
CA ASN A 180 1.15 -10.54 -7.11
C ASN A 180 2.49 -9.79 -7.03
N ASP A 181 3.64 -10.47 -7.05
CA ASP A 181 4.99 -9.90 -7.14
C ASP A 181 5.38 -8.89 -6.04
N TYR A 182 4.58 -8.85 -4.96
CA TYR A 182 4.77 -8.01 -3.79
C TYR A 182 4.76 -8.86 -2.51
N ASN A 183 3.61 -9.45 -2.16
CA ASN A 183 3.45 -10.35 -1.01
C ASN A 183 3.48 -11.83 -1.39
N LEU A 184 3.16 -12.15 -2.65
CA LEU A 184 3.06 -13.50 -3.20
C LEU A 184 3.89 -13.56 -4.49
N LEU A 185 5.16 -13.98 -4.35
CA LEU A 185 6.16 -13.94 -5.42
C LEU A 185 6.10 -15.13 -6.39
N TYR A 186 5.45 -16.22 -6.00
CA TYR A 186 5.30 -17.42 -6.82
C TYR A 186 3.88 -17.98 -6.69
N SER A 187 3.42 -18.69 -7.73
CA SER A 187 2.17 -19.44 -7.71
C SER A 187 2.45 -20.95 -7.69
N ALA A 188 1.59 -21.70 -7.00
CA ALA A 188 1.64 -23.15 -6.87
C ALA A 188 0.23 -23.72 -6.67
N THR A 189 0.01 -24.97 -7.08
CA THR A 189 -1.24 -25.69 -6.83
C THR A 189 -1.25 -26.27 -5.42
N TYR A 190 -2.17 -25.81 -4.57
CA TYR A 190 -2.32 -26.27 -3.18
C TYR A 190 -3.71 -26.87 -2.95
N ASP A 191 -4.06 -27.87 -3.75
CA ASP A 191 -5.45 -28.32 -3.89
C ASP A 191 -5.84 -29.54 -3.05
N THR A 192 -4.87 -30.42 -2.80
CA THR A 192 -5.03 -31.70 -2.09
C THR A 192 -4.83 -31.66 -0.57
N PRO A 193 -4.08 -30.72 0.04
CA PRO A 193 -3.93 -30.66 1.49
C PRO A 193 -5.25 -30.37 2.21
N TRP A 194 -5.45 -30.97 3.38
CA TRP A 194 -6.70 -30.90 4.15
C TRP A 194 -7.03 -29.49 4.67
N ASP A 195 -6.01 -28.63 4.76
CA ASP A 195 -6.03 -27.27 5.29
C ASP A 195 -6.19 -26.20 4.20
N ALA A 196 -6.12 -26.58 2.92
CA ALA A 196 -6.18 -25.71 1.74
C ALA A 196 -7.27 -24.64 1.80
N ASP A 197 -8.49 -25.01 2.23
CA ASP A 197 -9.65 -24.10 2.39
C ASP A 197 -10.10 -23.96 3.85
N ARG A 198 -9.28 -24.41 4.81
CA ARG A 198 -9.58 -24.36 6.24
C ARG A 198 -8.72 -23.34 6.97
N ILE A 199 -7.48 -23.11 6.55
CA ILE A 199 -6.61 -22.09 7.15
C ILE A 199 -6.64 -20.84 6.27
N TYR A 200 -6.89 -19.68 6.90
CA TYR A 200 -6.94 -18.38 6.25
C TYR A 200 -5.87 -17.45 6.81
N GLY A 201 -5.19 -16.74 5.92
CA GLY A 201 -4.25 -15.66 6.23
C GLY A 201 -4.67 -14.34 5.62
N CYS A 202 -3.95 -13.27 5.96
CA CYS A 202 -4.12 -11.95 5.39
C CYS A 202 -3.01 -11.66 4.37
N VAL A 203 -3.39 -11.30 3.15
CA VAL A 203 -2.49 -10.67 2.18
C VAL A 203 -2.65 -9.18 2.33
N CYS A 204 -1.62 -8.49 2.82
CA CYS A 204 -1.72 -7.07 3.17
C CYS A 204 -1.75 -6.15 1.94
N ASP A 205 -2.38 -5.00 2.10
CA ASP A 205 -2.33 -3.91 1.13
C ASP A 205 -0.97 -3.18 1.23
N HIS A 206 -0.60 -2.41 0.20
CA HIS A 206 0.69 -1.74 0.13
C HIS A 206 0.97 -0.84 1.35
N GLY A 207 2.15 -0.98 1.95
CA GLY A 207 2.56 -0.24 3.15
C GLY A 207 2.10 -0.87 4.48
N TYR A 208 1.49 -2.05 4.47
CA TYR A 208 1.14 -2.81 5.66
C TYR A 208 1.74 -4.22 5.65
N THR A 209 1.97 -4.77 6.84
CA THR A 209 2.63 -6.06 7.06
C THR A 209 2.17 -6.73 8.37
N GLY A 210 2.72 -7.90 8.67
CA GLY A 210 2.34 -8.73 9.82
C GLY A 210 1.13 -9.64 9.56
N ALA A 211 0.89 -10.58 10.47
CA ALA A 211 -0.06 -11.68 10.26
C ALA A 211 -1.54 -11.26 10.08
N ASP A 212 -1.90 -10.04 10.51
CA ASP A 212 -3.23 -9.46 10.41
C ASP A 212 -3.23 -8.05 9.78
N CYS A 213 -2.11 -7.63 9.17
CA CYS A 213 -1.93 -6.31 8.55
C CYS A 213 -2.09 -5.11 9.50
N SER A 214 -1.90 -5.31 10.81
CA SER A 214 -1.88 -4.22 11.80
C SER A 214 -0.58 -3.41 11.82
N LEU A 215 0.51 -3.95 11.25
CA LEU A 215 1.82 -3.29 11.25
C LEU A 215 2.02 -2.49 9.97
N ARG A 216 2.71 -1.35 10.08
CA ARG A 216 3.22 -0.57 8.96
C ARG A 216 4.49 -1.21 8.42
N GLN A 217 4.61 -1.30 7.10
CA GLN A 217 5.88 -1.58 6.44
C GLN A 217 6.74 -0.31 6.48
N CYS A 218 8.01 -0.42 6.88
CA CYS A 218 8.95 0.68 6.73
C CYS A 218 9.46 0.81 5.29
N PRO A 219 10.05 1.96 4.92
CA PRO A 219 10.76 2.12 3.66
C PRO A 219 11.84 1.06 3.48
N TYR A 220 12.03 0.65 2.23
CA TYR A 220 13.14 -0.18 1.79
C TYR A 220 13.99 0.64 0.84
N GLY A 221 15.29 0.36 0.81
CA GLY A 221 16.25 1.08 -0.01
C GLY A 221 17.57 0.33 -0.15
N ASP A 222 18.41 0.88 -1.03
CA ASP A 222 19.79 0.46 -1.25
C ASP A 222 20.65 0.83 -0.05
N ASP A 223 21.63 0.00 0.31
CA ASP A 223 22.55 0.34 1.40
C ASP A 223 23.46 1.49 0.92
N PRO A 224 23.45 2.69 1.53
CA PRO A 224 24.23 3.84 1.05
C PRO A 224 25.76 3.63 1.10
N THR A 225 26.22 2.46 1.55
CA THR A 225 27.63 2.07 1.63
C THR A 225 28.03 0.97 0.62
N SER A 226 27.07 0.30 -0.03
CA SER A 226 27.38 -0.63 -1.11
C SER A 226 27.75 0.15 -2.39
N THR A 227 28.49 -0.51 -3.30
CA THR A 227 29.13 0.19 -4.45
C THR A 227 29.23 -0.72 -5.67
N GLY A 228 29.31 -0.12 -6.86
CA GLY A 228 29.43 -0.85 -8.12
C GLY A 228 28.13 -1.53 -8.56
N GLN A 229 27.01 -1.16 -7.93
CA GLN A 229 25.69 -1.66 -8.28
C GLN A 229 25.02 -0.81 -9.35
N VAL A 230 23.98 -1.41 -9.94
CA VAL A 230 23.18 -0.82 -11.00
C VAL A 230 21.70 -0.93 -10.65
N ASP A 231 20.93 0.06 -11.09
CA ASP A 231 19.48 0.02 -11.08
C ASP A 231 18.95 -1.01 -12.09
N GLU A 232 17.76 -1.55 -11.82
CA GLU A 232 17.05 -2.36 -12.82
C GLU A 232 16.70 -1.49 -14.02
N VAL A 233 16.92 -2.00 -15.23
CA VAL A 233 16.42 -1.42 -16.48
C VAL A 233 15.68 -2.48 -17.28
N GLN A 234 14.38 -2.28 -17.47
CA GLN A 234 13.53 -3.13 -18.31
C GLN A 234 13.22 -2.41 -19.63
N SER A 235 12.92 -3.17 -20.68
CA SER A 235 12.47 -2.63 -21.98
C SER A 235 11.01 -2.98 -22.19
N VAL A 236 10.21 -2.02 -22.63
CA VAL A 236 8.88 -2.26 -23.20
C VAL A 236 8.98 -1.97 -24.70
N SER A 237 9.14 -3.02 -25.49
CA SER A 237 9.23 -2.93 -26.96
C SER A 237 7.84 -3.05 -27.60
N CYS A 238 7.45 -2.03 -28.38
CA CYS A 238 6.17 -1.98 -29.06
C CYS A 238 6.29 -1.64 -30.56
N LEU A 239 5.55 -2.39 -31.37
CA LEU A 239 5.34 -2.16 -32.80
C LEU A 239 3.83 -2.03 -33.06
N CYS A 240 3.44 -1.01 -33.82
CA CYS A 240 2.06 -0.81 -34.26
C CYS A 240 2.04 -0.23 -35.69
N ASN A 241 2.01 -1.11 -36.69
CA ASN A 241 1.89 -0.72 -38.09
C ASN A 241 0.43 -0.90 -38.55
N GLY A 242 -0.31 0.21 -38.62
CA GLY A 242 -1.73 0.21 -38.99
C GLY A 242 -2.65 -0.45 -37.95
N CYS A 243 -2.22 -0.55 -36.70
CA CYS A 243 -2.99 -1.09 -35.60
C CYS A 243 -3.77 0.00 -34.86
N MET A 244 -4.85 -0.38 -34.16
CA MET A 244 -5.65 0.49 -33.30
C MET A 244 -5.89 -0.18 -31.95
N GLY A 245 -5.81 0.60 -30.88
CA GLY A 245 -6.09 0.15 -29.52
C GLY A 245 -5.07 0.68 -28.52
N ALA A 246 -5.26 0.34 -27.26
CA ALA A 246 -4.35 0.68 -26.18
C ALA A 246 -3.64 -0.56 -25.64
N PHE A 247 -2.63 -0.33 -24.82
CA PHE A 247 -2.08 -1.34 -23.93
C PHE A 247 -2.06 -0.86 -22.48
N THR A 248 -1.86 -1.79 -21.57
CA THR A 248 -1.68 -1.53 -20.15
C THR A 248 -0.47 -2.30 -19.67
N LEU A 249 0.32 -1.68 -18.80
CA LEU A 249 1.36 -2.34 -18.03
C LEU A 249 0.82 -2.65 -16.63
N SER A 250 1.12 -3.84 -16.12
CA SER A 250 0.80 -4.23 -14.75
C SER A 250 2.08 -4.52 -13.97
N PHE A 251 2.12 -4.03 -12.73
CA PHE A 251 3.24 -4.19 -11.80
C PHE A 251 2.72 -4.44 -10.39
N ARG A 252 3.24 -5.48 -9.73
CA ARG A 252 2.93 -5.81 -8.33
C ARG A 252 1.42 -5.90 -7.98
N GLY A 253 0.60 -6.32 -8.95
CA GLY A 253 -0.85 -6.47 -8.82
C GLY A 253 -1.68 -5.21 -9.12
N GLU A 254 -1.05 -4.09 -9.43
CA GLU A 254 -1.68 -2.87 -9.93
C GLU A 254 -1.50 -2.75 -11.46
N THR A 255 -2.38 -2.00 -12.12
CA THR A 255 -2.39 -1.84 -13.58
C THR A 255 -2.54 -0.36 -13.95
N THR A 256 -1.69 0.10 -14.86
CA THR A 256 -1.71 1.47 -15.40
C THR A 256 -3.06 1.82 -16.06
N ARG A 257 -3.36 3.12 -16.16
CA ARG A 257 -4.37 3.59 -17.12
C ARG A 257 -4.05 3.05 -18.54
N PRO A 258 -5.04 2.89 -19.43
CA PRO A 258 -4.77 2.58 -20.83
C PRO A 258 -3.81 3.60 -21.46
N LEU A 259 -2.78 3.08 -22.13
CA LEU A 259 -1.76 3.82 -22.86
C LEU A 259 -2.02 3.66 -24.36
N ASP A 260 -2.19 4.78 -25.07
CA ASP A 260 -2.30 4.79 -26.52
C ASP A 260 -0.90 4.83 -27.13
N GLY A 261 -0.48 3.73 -27.74
CA GLY A 261 0.86 3.60 -28.34
C GLY A 261 1.21 4.69 -29.34
N SER A 262 0.21 5.27 -30.02
CA SER A 262 0.37 6.28 -31.06
C SER A 262 0.34 7.73 -30.56
N VAL A 263 0.07 7.95 -29.27
CA VAL A 263 -0.11 9.29 -28.68
C VAL A 263 0.70 9.48 -27.39
N ASP A 264 0.75 8.46 -26.52
CA ASP A 264 1.55 8.52 -25.31
C ASP A 264 3.06 8.54 -25.64
N THR A 265 3.85 9.16 -24.76
CA THR A 265 5.30 9.41 -24.89
C THR A 265 6.03 8.89 -23.66
N ALA A 266 7.37 8.93 -23.62
CA ALA A 266 8.13 8.59 -22.41
C ALA A 266 7.64 9.33 -21.15
N ALA A 267 7.30 10.63 -21.26
CA ALA A 267 6.82 11.42 -20.13
C ALA A 267 5.46 10.95 -19.60
N THR A 268 4.54 10.56 -20.50
CA THR A 268 3.20 10.11 -20.10
C THR A 268 3.18 8.64 -19.66
N LEU A 269 4.11 7.81 -20.14
CA LEU A 269 4.41 6.47 -19.59
C LEU A 269 5.04 6.56 -18.20
N LYS A 270 6.03 7.44 -17.99
CA LYS A 270 6.60 7.73 -16.66
C LYS A 270 5.49 8.07 -15.67
N ALA A 271 4.64 9.03 -16.01
CA ALA A 271 3.51 9.43 -15.18
C ALA A 271 2.54 8.27 -14.91
N ALA A 272 2.19 7.47 -15.93
CA ALA A 272 1.28 6.33 -15.75
C ALA A 272 1.86 5.20 -14.88
N LEU A 273 3.18 5.01 -14.88
CA LEU A 273 3.86 4.07 -13.98
C LEU A 273 3.94 4.63 -12.55
N GLU A 274 4.20 5.92 -12.39
CA GLU A 274 4.23 6.60 -11.08
C GLU A 274 2.82 6.84 -10.47
N GLU A 275 1.75 6.63 -11.24
CA GLU A 275 0.38 6.49 -10.72
C GLU A 275 0.16 5.16 -9.96
N LEU A 276 1.03 4.15 -10.15
CA LEU A 276 0.93 2.88 -9.43
C LEU A 276 1.52 3.02 -8.02
N ILE A 277 0.73 2.77 -6.98
CA ILE A 277 1.17 2.91 -5.57
C ILE A 277 2.38 2.02 -5.20
N THR A 278 2.67 1.01 -6.01
CA THR A 278 3.78 0.06 -5.87
C THR A 278 5.08 0.49 -6.58
N ILE A 279 5.07 1.61 -7.30
CA ILE A 279 6.22 2.26 -7.94
C ILE A 279 6.39 3.65 -7.35
N ARG A 280 7.57 3.98 -6.82
CA ARG A 280 7.87 5.32 -6.28
C ARG A 280 8.44 6.27 -7.32
N GLY A 281 9.22 5.76 -8.27
CA GLY A 281 9.84 6.61 -9.29
C GLY A 281 10.61 5.82 -10.34
N VAL A 282 10.39 6.17 -11.60
CA VAL A 282 11.07 5.58 -12.75
C VAL A 282 11.58 6.66 -13.70
N SER A 283 12.70 6.43 -14.38
CA SER A 283 13.06 7.21 -15.57
C SER A 283 12.76 6.42 -16.83
N VAL A 284 12.15 7.07 -17.82
CA VAL A 284 11.74 6.44 -19.08
C VAL A 284 12.45 7.14 -20.24
N ALA A 285 13.11 6.37 -21.10
CA ALA A 285 13.75 6.87 -22.32
C ALA A 285 13.33 6.02 -23.53
N LEU A 286 12.95 6.66 -24.64
CA LEU A 286 12.63 5.93 -25.87
C LEU A 286 13.89 5.71 -26.71
N ASN A 287 13.99 4.53 -27.33
CA ASN A 287 14.92 4.24 -28.41
C ASN A 287 14.13 3.89 -29.67
N GLY A 288 14.19 4.77 -30.67
CA GLY A 288 13.24 4.82 -31.77
C GLY A 288 12.05 5.75 -31.47
N GLY A 289 11.44 6.28 -32.51
CA GLY A 289 10.19 7.05 -32.45
C GLY A 289 10.20 8.31 -31.56
N THR A 290 8.97 8.78 -31.27
CA THR A 290 8.68 9.81 -30.24
C THR A 290 7.48 9.44 -29.37
N THR A 291 6.71 8.44 -29.79
CA THR A 291 5.56 7.83 -29.11
C THR A 291 5.91 6.41 -28.65
N LEU A 292 5.11 5.80 -27.78
CA LEU A 292 5.41 4.47 -27.22
C LEU A 292 5.43 3.32 -28.24
N CYS A 293 4.74 3.48 -29.36
CA CYS A 293 4.72 2.55 -30.49
C CYS A 293 4.74 3.36 -31.80
N ASP A 294 5.37 2.83 -32.84
CA ASP A 294 5.24 3.33 -34.22
C ASP A 294 5.28 2.18 -35.24
N SER A 295 5.38 2.49 -36.54
CA SER A 295 5.36 1.50 -37.63
C SER A 295 6.66 0.73 -37.82
N ASP A 296 7.77 1.22 -37.27
CA ASP A 296 9.11 0.65 -37.38
C ASP A 296 9.53 -0.05 -36.07
N GLY A 297 8.91 0.35 -34.96
CA GLY A 297 9.06 -0.19 -33.61
C GLY A 297 9.83 0.75 -32.69
N VAL A 298 9.36 0.85 -31.44
CA VAL A 298 9.97 1.67 -30.38
C VAL A 298 10.23 0.80 -29.16
N SER A 299 11.36 1.03 -28.48
CA SER A 299 11.63 0.44 -27.16
C SER A 299 11.66 1.52 -26.10
N ALA A 300 10.74 1.46 -25.13
CA ALA A 300 10.76 2.31 -23.95
C ALA A 300 11.60 1.65 -22.85
N MET A 301 12.79 2.19 -22.60
CA MET A 301 13.66 1.77 -21.51
C MET A 301 13.16 2.39 -20.20
N VAL A 302 12.75 1.54 -19.25
CA VAL A 302 12.25 1.91 -17.93
C VAL A 302 13.30 1.54 -16.90
N THR A 303 13.91 2.55 -16.26
CA THR A 303 14.86 2.37 -15.15
C THR A 303 14.14 2.57 -13.82
N PHE A 304 14.23 1.60 -12.92
CA PHE A 304 13.68 1.68 -11.57
C PHE A 304 14.72 2.28 -10.62
N GLY A 305 14.55 3.57 -10.29
CA GLY A 305 15.49 4.29 -9.42
C GLY A 305 15.22 4.14 -7.91
N TYR A 306 14.12 3.48 -7.55
CA TYR A 306 13.66 3.31 -6.16
C TYR A 306 13.38 1.85 -5.84
N GLU A 307 12.70 1.11 -6.72
CA GLU A 307 12.53 -0.32 -6.57
C GLU A 307 13.85 -1.03 -6.93
N HIS A 308 14.62 -1.39 -5.93
CA HIS A 308 15.96 -1.97 -6.11
C HIS A 308 15.97 -3.51 -6.18
N GLY A 309 17.11 -4.06 -6.62
CA GLY A 309 17.36 -5.48 -6.80
C GLY A 309 16.87 -6.02 -8.15
N ASP A 310 16.70 -7.34 -8.21
CA ASP A 310 16.09 -8.06 -9.34
C ASP A 310 14.57 -7.80 -9.31
N VAL A 311 14.12 -6.76 -10.03
CA VAL A 311 12.73 -6.27 -9.97
C VAL A 311 11.85 -7.13 -10.88
N PRO A 312 10.67 -7.60 -10.41
CA PRO A 312 9.76 -8.38 -11.25
C PRO A 312 9.43 -7.70 -12.58
N ALA A 313 9.46 -8.46 -13.68
CA ALA A 313 9.15 -7.95 -15.01
C ALA A 313 7.76 -7.29 -15.11
N LEU A 314 7.69 -6.13 -15.77
CA LEU A 314 6.42 -5.51 -16.15
C LEU A 314 5.57 -6.47 -17.01
N VAL A 315 4.30 -6.63 -16.67
CA VAL A 315 3.38 -7.47 -17.44
C VAL A 315 2.58 -6.60 -18.40
N ALA A 316 2.96 -6.62 -19.68
CA ALA A 316 2.27 -5.90 -20.73
C ALA A 316 1.05 -6.69 -21.24
N THR A 317 -0.08 -6.01 -21.43
CA THR A 317 -1.28 -6.58 -22.06
C THR A 317 -1.88 -5.54 -23.01
N SER A 318 -2.10 -5.91 -24.27
CA SER A 318 -2.66 -5.03 -25.30
C SER A 318 -4.05 -5.46 -25.75
N SER A 319 -4.83 -4.49 -26.24
CA SER A 319 -6.09 -4.71 -26.96
C SER A 319 -5.96 -4.27 -28.41
N PHE A 320 -4.78 -4.43 -29.02
CA PHE A 320 -4.51 -4.01 -30.39
C PHE A 320 -5.34 -4.80 -31.40
N SER A 321 -5.81 -4.10 -32.44
CA SER A 321 -6.67 -4.63 -33.48
C SER A 321 -6.30 -4.03 -34.84
N GLY A 322 -6.36 -4.84 -35.89
CA GLY A 322 -5.89 -4.46 -37.23
C GLY A 322 -4.36 -4.37 -37.33
N GLY A 323 -3.87 -4.25 -38.57
CA GLY A 323 -2.46 -4.08 -38.87
C GLY A 323 -1.56 -5.23 -38.42
N THR A 324 -0.28 -4.92 -38.25
CA THR A 324 0.70 -5.76 -37.55
C THR A 324 1.08 -5.08 -36.25
N SER A 325 1.01 -5.82 -35.14
CA SER A 325 1.45 -5.31 -33.84
C SER A 325 2.26 -6.34 -33.06
N SER A 326 3.16 -5.84 -32.22
CA SER A 326 3.93 -6.62 -31.25
C SER A 326 4.06 -5.79 -29.98
N LEU A 327 4.00 -6.45 -28.82
CA LEU A 327 4.26 -5.83 -27.53
C LEU A 327 4.96 -6.86 -26.65
N THR A 328 6.20 -6.58 -26.30
CA THR A 328 7.05 -7.46 -25.49
C THR A 328 7.70 -6.66 -24.36
N VAL A 329 8.12 -7.38 -23.32
CA VAL A 329 8.89 -6.83 -22.22
C VAL A 329 10.15 -7.65 -22.06
N GLU A 330 11.30 -6.99 -22.10
CA GLU A 330 12.61 -7.62 -21.93
C GLU A 330 13.22 -7.21 -20.58
N THR A 331 13.96 -8.13 -19.97
CA THR A 331 14.62 -7.97 -18.66
C THR A 331 15.96 -8.74 -18.65
N ASP A 332 16.71 -8.68 -17.55
CA ASP A 332 17.80 -9.61 -17.25
C ASP A 332 18.98 -9.64 -18.24
N GLY A 333 19.32 -8.52 -18.87
CA GLY A 333 20.40 -8.49 -19.88
C GLY A 333 19.93 -8.93 -21.27
N THR A 334 18.63 -9.12 -21.48
CA THR A 334 18.04 -9.32 -22.80
C THR A 334 18.10 -8.01 -23.60
N GLN A 335 18.39 -8.10 -24.89
CA GLN A 335 18.40 -6.92 -25.78
C GLN A 335 16.97 -6.47 -26.11
N ALA A 336 16.72 -5.16 -26.05
CA ALA A 336 15.46 -4.58 -26.52
C ALA A 336 15.21 -4.91 -28.00
N VAL A 337 13.95 -4.96 -28.45
CA VAL A 337 13.61 -5.44 -29.80
C VAL A 337 13.82 -4.37 -30.88
N TYR A 338 13.54 -3.10 -30.56
CA TYR A 338 13.52 -1.99 -31.51
C TYR A 338 14.44 -0.83 -31.12
N GLY A 339 14.71 0.06 -32.08
CA GLY A 339 15.63 1.20 -31.94
C GLY A 339 16.84 1.13 -32.87
N SER A 340 17.54 2.25 -33.08
CA SER A 340 18.67 2.33 -34.03
C SER A 340 19.92 1.59 -33.56
N THR A 341 20.04 1.39 -32.24
CA THR A 341 20.93 0.46 -31.56
C THR A 341 20.21 -0.01 -30.30
N PRO A 342 19.51 -1.15 -30.33
CA PRO A 342 18.71 -1.58 -29.19
C PRO A 342 19.62 -1.92 -28.00
N PRO A 343 19.46 -1.28 -26.83
CA PRO A 343 20.32 -1.48 -25.67
C PRO A 343 19.99 -2.80 -24.98
N LEU A 344 20.91 -3.23 -24.12
CA LEU A 344 20.64 -4.31 -23.18
C LEU A 344 19.83 -3.77 -22.00
N THR A 345 18.86 -4.56 -21.56
CA THR A 345 18.24 -4.41 -20.24
C THR A 345 19.26 -4.75 -19.15
N VAL A 346 18.98 -4.40 -17.91
CA VAL A 346 19.94 -4.54 -16.79
C VAL A 346 19.20 -5.14 -15.61
N ARG A 347 19.69 -6.28 -15.10
CA ARG A 347 19.25 -6.80 -13.81
C ARG A 347 19.80 -5.90 -12.71
N GLY A 348 18.92 -5.35 -11.88
CA GLY A 348 19.30 -4.52 -10.75
C GLY A 348 20.09 -5.31 -9.69
N THR A 349 21.12 -4.67 -9.12
CA THR A 349 22.01 -5.28 -8.11
C THR A 349 22.08 -4.50 -6.80
N LYS A 350 21.45 -3.32 -6.75
CA LYS A 350 21.21 -2.56 -5.52
C LYS A 350 20.45 -3.39 -4.49
N GLU A 351 20.74 -3.24 -3.21
CA GLU A 351 20.02 -4.00 -2.20
C GLU A 351 18.60 -3.46 -1.97
N TRP A 352 17.71 -4.31 -1.47
CA TRP A 352 16.36 -3.94 -1.06
C TRP A 352 16.19 -4.25 0.43
N LEU A 353 16.79 -3.40 1.28
CA LEU A 353 16.84 -3.59 2.73
C LEU A 353 15.85 -2.68 3.45
N GLU A 354 15.18 -3.21 4.47
CA GLU A 354 14.37 -2.39 5.38
C GLU A 354 15.27 -1.31 6.02
N CYS A 355 14.83 -0.05 5.95
CA CYS A 355 15.59 1.11 6.39
C CYS A 355 17.01 1.19 5.80
N ALA A 356 17.19 0.77 4.53
CA ALA A 356 18.47 0.76 3.82
C ALA A 356 19.61 0.01 4.57
N GLY A 357 19.25 -0.94 5.46
CA GLY A 357 20.21 -1.64 6.31
C GLY A 357 20.95 -0.73 7.33
N ARG A 358 20.51 0.52 7.51
CA ARG A 358 21.17 1.56 8.34
C ARG A 358 20.23 2.21 9.35
N GLY A 359 19.12 1.55 9.65
CA GLY A 359 18.19 1.94 10.71
C GLY A 359 17.40 0.77 11.28
N THR A 360 16.51 1.07 12.22
CA THR A 360 15.52 0.12 12.76
C THR A 360 14.11 0.59 12.41
N CYS A 361 13.25 -0.35 12.00
CA CYS A 361 11.87 -0.02 11.64
C CYS A 361 10.98 0.17 12.86
N ASN A 362 10.26 1.30 12.92
CA ASN A 362 9.12 1.46 13.83
C ASN A 362 7.82 1.05 13.12
N THR A 363 7.48 -0.24 13.26
CA THR A 363 6.30 -0.87 12.62
C THR A 363 4.94 -0.35 13.09
N LEU A 364 4.86 0.54 14.09
CA LEU A 364 3.60 1.21 14.46
C LEU A 364 3.28 2.41 13.54
N ILE A 365 4.32 3.06 13.00
CA ILE A 365 4.18 4.30 12.21
C ILE A 365 4.78 4.19 10.80
N GLY A 366 5.60 3.16 10.52
CA GLY A 366 6.21 2.94 9.21
C GLY A 366 7.40 3.86 8.94
N LEU A 367 8.08 4.32 9.98
CA LEU A 367 9.24 5.22 9.85
C LEU A 367 10.51 4.55 10.38
N CYS A 368 11.63 4.88 9.76
CA CYS A 368 12.94 4.38 10.13
C CYS A 368 13.59 5.24 11.21
N ALA A 369 14.09 4.61 12.27
CA ALA A 369 15.01 5.23 13.23
C ALA A 369 16.44 4.91 12.81
N CYS A 370 17.10 5.89 12.18
CA CYS A 370 18.42 5.73 11.58
C CYS A 370 19.57 5.67 12.60
N ALA A 371 20.63 4.94 12.25
CA ALA A 371 21.85 4.88 13.04
C ALA A 371 22.64 6.21 12.96
N THR A 372 23.52 6.46 13.93
CA THR A 372 24.35 7.66 13.95
C THR A 372 25.19 7.80 12.67
N GLY A 373 25.16 8.99 12.04
CA GLY A 373 25.79 9.24 10.73
C GLY A 373 24.86 9.02 9.54
N PHE A 374 23.63 8.54 9.79
CA PHE A 374 22.59 8.38 8.78
C PHE A 374 21.35 9.18 9.18
N GLY A 375 20.71 9.82 8.21
CA GLY A 375 19.43 10.50 8.39
C GLY A 375 18.35 9.88 7.50
N PRO A 376 17.09 10.24 7.70
CA PRO A 376 16.03 9.83 6.78
C PRO A 376 16.25 10.49 5.41
N SER A 377 15.98 9.76 4.33
CA SER A 377 15.79 10.35 3.00
C SER A 377 14.77 11.52 3.06
N ASP A 378 14.90 12.53 2.19
CA ASP A 378 14.12 13.78 2.22
C ASP A 378 12.58 13.56 2.28
N GLU A 379 12.10 12.48 1.66
CA GLU A 379 10.68 12.08 1.64
C GLU A 379 10.39 10.81 2.48
N MET A 380 11.39 10.32 3.23
CA MET A 380 11.38 9.00 3.87
C MET A 380 11.06 7.85 2.89
N THR A 381 11.32 8.02 1.60
CA THR A 381 10.90 7.08 0.54
C THR A 381 11.76 5.84 0.45
N GLN A 382 13.04 5.94 0.80
CA GLN A 382 14.04 4.87 0.67
C GLN A 382 14.63 4.42 2.04
N GLY A 383 14.33 5.12 3.14
CA GLY A 383 14.88 4.80 4.46
C GLY A 383 16.07 5.68 4.85
N CYS A 384 17.15 5.08 5.36
CA CYS A 384 18.26 5.76 6.03
C CYS A 384 19.50 5.94 5.14
N TYR A 385 19.83 7.19 4.82
CA TYR A 385 20.91 7.57 3.89
C TYR A 385 22.05 8.28 4.61
N CYS A 386 23.22 8.39 3.96
CA CYS A 386 24.25 9.35 4.37
C CYS A 386 23.68 10.77 4.22
N ASP A 387 23.09 11.31 5.29
CA ASP A 387 22.33 12.56 5.21
C ASP A 387 22.92 13.65 6.12
N LYS A 388 22.68 14.91 5.73
CA LYS A 388 23.35 16.09 6.29
C LYS A 388 22.82 16.36 7.69
N VAL A 389 23.62 16.04 8.71
CA VAL A 389 23.31 16.41 10.09
C VAL A 389 23.14 17.93 10.19
N PRO A 390 21.97 18.45 10.63
CA PRO A 390 21.80 19.88 10.82
C PRO A 390 22.69 20.37 11.97
N LEU A 391 23.66 21.23 11.67
CA LEU A 391 24.36 22.01 12.68
C LEU A 391 23.89 23.47 12.62
N ASP A 392 23.39 23.96 13.76
CA ASP A 392 23.12 25.37 13.97
C ASP A 392 24.39 26.20 13.67
N ARG A 393 24.28 27.06 12.64
CA ARG A 393 25.28 28.04 12.18
C ARG A 393 26.56 27.47 11.52
N GLY A 394 26.49 27.35 10.19
CA GLY A 394 27.46 28.06 9.34
C GLY A 394 28.54 27.27 8.61
N LYS A 395 28.71 25.97 8.86
CA LYS A 395 29.42 25.03 7.98
C LYS A 395 28.74 23.66 8.06
N SER A 396 27.93 23.34 7.06
CA SER A 396 27.20 22.07 6.99
C SER A 396 27.92 21.12 6.05
N VAL A 397 28.66 20.19 6.65
CA VAL A 397 29.32 19.06 6.00
C VAL A 397 28.27 18.19 5.30
N ARG A 398 28.38 18.04 3.97
CA ARG A 398 27.77 16.87 3.30
C ARG A 398 28.53 15.64 3.79
N TYR A 399 27.87 14.52 4.07
CA TYR A 399 28.56 13.28 4.38
C TYR A 399 28.67 12.39 3.14
N SER A 400 29.84 11.81 2.91
CA SER A 400 30.15 10.93 1.79
C SER A 400 31.04 9.76 2.24
N GLY A 401 31.35 8.86 1.29
CA GLY A 401 32.21 7.71 1.51
C GLY A 401 31.55 6.57 2.29
N TYR A 402 32.22 5.40 2.26
CA TYR A 402 31.71 4.10 2.75
C TYR A 402 31.16 4.07 4.19
N SER A 403 31.53 5.01 5.06
CA SER A 403 31.06 5.06 6.45
C SER A 403 30.18 6.27 6.76
N CYS A 404 29.75 7.04 5.74
CA CYS A 404 29.15 8.37 5.89
C CYS A 404 29.93 9.29 6.86
N SER A 405 31.25 9.09 6.96
CA SER A 405 32.11 9.85 7.89
C SER A 405 33.06 10.80 7.18
N LYS A 406 33.13 10.74 5.84
CA LYS A 406 33.95 11.65 5.04
C LYS A 406 33.14 12.86 4.65
N THR A 407 33.82 13.98 4.43
CA THR A 407 33.26 15.18 3.83
C THR A 407 33.71 15.25 2.37
N PRO A 408 32.81 15.33 1.37
CA PRO A 408 33.21 15.60 0.00
C PRO A 408 33.65 17.06 -0.09
N CYS A 409 34.79 17.29 -0.72
CA CYS A 409 35.31 18.63 -0.92
C CYS A 409 34.53 19.40 -2.01
N PRO A 410 34.65 20.74 -2.03
CA PRO A 410 34.11 21.58 -3.10
C PRO A 410 34.52 21.11 -4.51
N SER A 411 33.64 21.36 -5.47
CA SER A 411 33.85 21.11 -6.90
C SER A 411 33.50 22.34 -7.74
N GLY A 412 34.10 22.41 -8.91
CA GLY A 412 33.97 23.56 -9.81
C GLY A 412 34.88 23.46 -11.03
N ASP A 413 35.02 24.60 -11.71
CA ASP A 413 35.69 24.77 -13.00
C ASP A 413 37.21 24.65 -12.91
N ASP A 414 37.84 24.02 -13.91
CA ASP A 414 39.30 23.94 -14.01
C ASP A 414 39.86 25.30 -14.51
N PRO A 415 40.76 25.99 -13.79
CA PRO A 415 41.18 27.34 -14.18
C PRO A 415 42.00 27.44 -15.48
N TRP A 416 42.34 26.32 -16.13
CA TRP A 416 43.09 26.29 -17.39
C TRP A 416 42.26 25.83 -18.60
N THR A 417 41.02 25.38 -18.41
CA THR A 417 40.07 25.23 -19.52
C THR A 417 39.54 26.61 -19.93
N THR A 418 39.16 26.76 -21.20
CA THR A 418 38.86 28.08 -21.79
C THR A 418 37.73 27.99 -22.81
N ASN A 419 37.04 29.11 -23.04
CA ASN A 419 35.85 29.21 -23.90
C ASN A 419 34.64 28.39 -23.40
N GLN A 420 34.50 28.25 -22.08
CA GLN A 420 33.36 27.58 -21.45
C GLN A 420 32.29 28.59 -21.00
N ALA A 421 31.11 28.06 -20.69
CA ALA A 421 29.97 28.81 -20.19
C ALA A 421 29.47 28.23 -18.87
N ASP A 422 29.06 29.11 -17.95
CA ASP A 422 28.26 28.76 -16.78
C ASP A 422 26.85 28.31 -17.21
N GLU A 423 26.30 27.32 -16.50
CA GLU A 423 24.90 26.92 -16.68
C GLU A 423 23.98 28.06 -16.24
N ALA A 424 23.01 28.41 -17.08
CA ALA A 424 22.06 29.48 -16.80
C ALA A 424 20.62 29.05 -17.10
N GLN A 425 19.76 29.19 -16.10
CA GLN A 425 18.34 28.83 -16.17
C GLN A 425 17.48 30.05 -15.83
N THR A 426 16.34 30.18 -16.48
CA THR A 426 15.34 31.21 -16.15
C THR A 426 14.27 30.67 -15.24
N VAL A 427 13.88 31.46 -14.25
CA VAL A 427 12.73 31.22 -13.36
C VAL A 427 11.71 32.32 -13.61
N SER A 428 10.52 31.94 -14.07
CA SER A 428 9.41 32.86 -14.35
C SER A 428 8.30 32.71 -13.32
N CYS A 429 7.70 33.83 -12.90
CA CYS A 429 6.61 33.85 -11.90
C CYS A 429 5.64 35.03 -12.08
N SER A 430 4.34 34.72 -12.20
CA SER A 430 3.23 35.68 -12.17
C SER A 430 2.37 35.47 -10.92
N ALA A 431 2.49 36.39 -9.94
CA ALA A 431 1.76 36.37 -8.68
C ALA A 431 1.77 37.76 -8.01
N ASP A 432 0.77 38.03 -7.17
CA ASP A 432 0.64 39.26 -6.37
C ASP A 432 0.56 39.01 -4.86
N GLY A 433 0.68 37.75 -4.42
CA GLY A 433 0.77 37.38 -3.02
C GLY A 433 1.33 35.97 -2.80
N GLY A 434 1.51 35.61 -1.53
CA GLY A 434 1.93 34.27 -1.13
C GLY A 434 3.44 34.00 -1.20
N THR A 435 3.78 32.71 -1.21
CA THR A 435 5.16 32.19 -1.20
C THR A 435 5.34 31.04 -2.18
N PHE A 436 6.55 30.85 -2.68
CA PHE A 436 6.97 29.69 -3.47
C PHE A 436 8.23 29.06 -2.88
N THR A 437 8.59 27.85 -3.29
CA THR A 437 9.90 27.26 -3.03
C THR A 437 10.57 26.86 -4.35
N LEU A 438 11.90 26.85 -4.35
CA LEU A 438 12.72 26.29 -5.42
C LEU A 438 13.37 25.01 -4.92
N SER A 439 13.49 24.00 -5.77
CA SER A 439 14.14 22.73 -5.44
C SER A 439 15.22 22.38 -6.46
N PHE A 440 16.36 21.88 -5.98
CA PHE A 440 17.51 21.48 -6.80
C PHE A 440 18.16 20.21 -6.26
N ARG A 441 18.19 19.13 -7.05
CA ARG A 441 18.79 17.84 -6.69
C ARG A 441 18.32 17.33 -5.30
N GLY A 442 17.01 17.38 -5.03
CA GLY A 442 16.35 16.95 -3.78
C GLY A 442 16.13 18.07 -2.75
N GLU A 443 17.12 18.94 -2.58
CA GLU A 443 17.07 20.07 -1.63
C GLU A 443 16.02 21.11 -2.02
N THR A 444 15.24 21.62 -1.05
CA THR A 444 14.17 22.61 -1.26
C THR A 444 14.37 23.85 -0.38
N THR A 445 14.19 25.05 -0.94
CA THR A 445 14.39 26.30 -0.19
C THR A 445 13.35 26.46 0.89
N LEU A 446 13.68 27.22 1.95
CA LEU A 446 12.65 27.83 2.79
C LEU A 446 11.68 28.67 1.94
N PRO A 447 10.40 28.85 2.36
CA PRO A 447 9.42 29.61 1.61
C PRO A 447 9.89 31.02 1.24
N ILE A 448 10.03 31.27 -0.05
CA ILE A 448 10.43 32.55 -0.64
C ILE A 448 9.16 33.37 -0.87
N PRO A 449 9.02 34.60 -0.32
CA PRO A 449 7.88 35.45 -0.61
C PRO A 449 7.87 35.88 -2.08
N PHE A 450 6.68 36.03 -2.67
CA PHE A 450 6.54 36.48 -4.07
C PHE A 450 7.28 37.82 -4.34
N SER A 451 7.39 38.67 -3.33
CA SER A 451 8.07 39.98 -3.36
C SER A 451 9.57 39.94 -3.06
N ALA A 452 10.18 38.76 -2.90
CA ALA A 452 11.60 38.60 -2.63
C ALA A 452 12.48 39.27 -3.70
N SER A 453 13.56 39.94 -3.30
CA SER A 453 14.56 40.45 -4.24
C SER A 453 15.43 39.33 -4.80
N THR A 454 16.11 39.56 -5.93
CA THR A 454 17.09 38.61 -6.49
C THR A 454 18.18 38.22 -5.48
N ALA A 455 18.63 39.15 -4.64
CA ALA A 455 19.56 38.88 -3.56
C ALA A 455 18.97 37.94 -2.48
N ALA A 456 17.67 38.06 -2.17
CA ALA A 456 17.00 37.14 -1.26
C ALA A 456 16.81 35.74 -1.89
N VAL A 457 16.56 35.66 -3.20
CA VAL A 457 16.49 34.40 -3.95
C VAL A 457 17.86 33.72 -4.03
N LYS A 458 18.94 34.48 -4.32
CA LYS A 458 20.34 34.00 -4.24
C LYS A 458 20.62 33.41 -2.86
N LEU A 459 20.35 34.14 -1.79
CA LEU A 459 20.52 33.66 -0.40
C LEU A 459 19.58 32.51 0.00
N ALA A 460 18.53 32.22 -0.76
CA ALA A 460 17.71 31.03 -0.57
C ALA A 460 18.31 29.81 -1.28
N LEU A 461 18.83 30.01 -2.50
CA LEU A 461 19.50 28.97 -3.29
C LEU A 461 20.87 28.58 -2.71
N GLU A 462 21.68 29.53 -2.27
CA GLU A 462 22.98 29.30 -1.58
C GLU A 462 22.84 28.72 -0.16
N ARG A 463 21.60 28.46 0.28
CA ARG A 463 21.32 27.65 1.48
C ARG A 463 21.01 26.18 1.16
N LEU A 464 20.77 25.84 -0.11
CA LEU A 464 20.52 24.46 -0.51
C LEU A 464 21.81 23.65 -0.41
N LEU A 465 21.72 22.46 0.18
CA LEU A 465 22.83 21.52 0.30
C LEU A 465 23.63 21.38 -1.01
N THR A 466 22.90 21.37 -2.12
CA THR A 466 23.31 21.04 -3.48
C THR A 466 23.92 22.19 -4.28
N ILE A 467 23.91 23.44 -3.76
CA ILE A 467 24.40 24.64 -4.45
C ILE A 467 25.46 25.34 -3.58
N THR A 468 26.66 25.55 -4.12
CA THR A 468 27.77 26.23 -3.44
C THR A 468 27.78 27.73 -3.75
N SER A 469 27.54 28.11 -5.01
CA SER A 469 27.59 29.52 -5.46
C SER A 469 26.70 29.72 -6.69
N VAL A 470 25.81 30.72 -6.63
CA VAL A 470 24.93 31.12 -7.76
C VAL A 470 24.87 32.63 -7.95
N GLY A 471 24.78 33.06 -9.20
CA GLY A 471 24.31 34.38 -9.59
C GLY A 471 22.79 34.38 -9.72
N VAL A 472 22.12 35.42 -9.22
CA VAL A 472 20.69 35.65 -9.53
C VAL A 472 20.52 37.09 -10.01
N SER A 473 20.03 37.24 -11.24
CA SER A 473 19.74 38.52 -11.87
C SER A 473 18.28 38.54 -12.36
N ALA A 474 17.69 39.72 -12.51
CA ALA A 474 16.34 39.86 -13.05
C ALA A 474 16.41 40.45 -14.46
N LEU A 475 15.67 39.88 -15.41
CA LEU A 475 15.53 40.47 -16.75
C LEU A 475 14.62 41.71 -16.70
N SER A 476 13.72 41.77 -15.73
CA SER A 476 12.81 42.88 -15.47
C SER A 476 12.49 43.00 -13.97
N GLY A 477 12.00 44.16 -13.53
CA GLY A 477 11.52 44.36 -12.15
C GLY A 477 12.57 44.21 -11.04
N THR A 478 12.11 44.16 -9.79
CA THR A 478 12.94 44.08 -8.58
C THR A 478 12.53 42.96 -7.61
N SER A 479 11.45 42.23 -7.93
CA SER A 479 10.86 41.15 -7.12
C SER A 479 10.80 39.84 -7.89
N ALA A 480 10.81 38.70 -7.21
CA ALA A 480 10.83 37.37 -7.80
C ALA A 480 9.60 37.09 -8.68
N CYS A 481 8.43 37.54 -8.23
CA CYS A 481 7.17 37.51 -8.96
C CYS A 481 6.66 38.94 -9.21
N SER A 482 5.80 39.11 -10.22
CA SER A 482 4.99 40.32 -10.40
C SER A 482 3.59 39.95 -10.90
N ASN A 483 2.63 40.89 -10.84
CA ASN A 483 1.27 40.69 -11.38
C ASN A 483 1.21 40.64 -12.93
N ALA A 484 2.29 41.03 -13.61
CA ALA A 484 2.44 40.94 -15.07
C ALA A 484 3.36 39.76 -15.48
N GLY A 485 3.78 38.94 -14.51
CA GLY A 485 4.93 38.05 -14.64
C GLY A 485 6.25 38.77 -14.38
N ASN A 486 7.22 38.06 -13.83
CA ASN A 486 8.63 38.44 -13.89
C ASN A 486 9.49 37.23 -14.25
N VAL A 487 10.70 37.48 -14.78
CA VAL A 487 11.69 36.45 -15.11
C VAL A 487 13.05 36.81 -14.50
N MET A 488 13.63 35.86 -13.78
CA MET A 488 14.98 35.91 -13.24
C MET A 488 15.88 34.92 -13.98
N VAL A 489 17.17 35.25 -14.17
CA VAL A 489 18.21 34.26 -14.53
C VAL A 489 18.90 33.82 -13.24
N VAL A 490 18.96 32.51 -13.04
CA VAL A 490 19.86 31.84 -12.08
C VAL A 490 21.03 31.28 -12.88
N THR A 491 22.24 31.73 -12.55
CA THR A 491 23.50 31.23 -13.14
C THR A 491 24.23 30.42 -12.09
N PHE A 492 24.62 29.19 -12.41
CA PHE A 492 25.32 28.29 -11.50
C PHE A 492 26.83 28.41 -11.70
N TYR A 493 27.55 28.75 -10.62
CA TYR A 493 29.00 28.85 -10.61
C TYR A 493 29.64 27.62 -9.94
N SER A 494 28.99 27.06 -8.91
CA SER A 494 29.29 25.74 -8.36
C SER A 494 28.01 25.14 -7.73
N PRO A 495 27.59 23.92 -8.09
CA PRO A 495 28.21 23.02 -9.07
C PRO A 495 28.14 23.58 -10.50
N SER A 496 29.02 23.08 -11.37
CA SER A 496 29.19 23.48 -12.77
C SER A 496 28.79 22.35 -13.74
N GLY A 497 28.97 22.56 -15.05
CA GLY A 497 28.56 21.62 -16.10
C GLY A 497 27.08 21.70 -16.47
N ASP A 498 26.57 20.70 -17.19
CA ASP A 498 25.17 20.61 -17.60
C ASP A 498 24.31 20.13 -16.42
N LEU A 499 23.42 20.99 -15.92
CA LEU A 499 22.65 20.74 -14.70
C LEU A 499 21.15 20.53 -14.99
N PRO A 500 20.47 19.67 -14.21
CA PRO A 500 19.02 19.54 -14.30
C PRO A 500 18.32 20.87 -13.97
N LEU A 501 17.13 21.07 -14.52
CA LEU A 501 16.31 22.25 -14.24
C LEU A 501 15.94 22.36 -12.75
N LEU A 502 15.92 23.59 -12.23
CA LEU A 502 15.23 23.90 -10.98
C LEU A 502 13.75 23.53 -11.07
N SER A 503 13.21 22.95 -10.00
CA SER A 503 11.76 22.80 -9.82
C SER A 503 11.21 23.98 -9.02
N ILE A 504 9.99 24.42 -9.31
CA ILE A 504 9.30 25.50 -8.60
C ILE A 504 7.96 24.99 -8.04
N THR A 505 7.79 25.05 -6.71
CA THR A 505 6.52 24.72 -6.07
C THR A 505 5.74 26.00 -5.78
N ALA A 506 4.66 26.20 -6.54
CA ALA A 506 3.89 27.44 -6.59
C ALA A 506 2.54 27.39 -5.83
N ALA A 507 2.21 26.27 -5.15
CA ALA A 507 0.88 26.04 -4.57
C ALA A 507 0.45 27.05 -3.48
N ALA A 508 1.40 27.77 -2.88
CA ALA A 508 1.16 28.81 -1.87
C ALA A 508 1.26 30.24 -2.43
N LEU A 509 1.40 30.42 -3.76
CA LEU A 509 1.28 31.72 -4.41
C LEU A 509 -0.19 32.07 -4.66
N THR A 510 -0.49 33.37 -4.65
CA THR A 510 -1.82 33.89 -4.99
C THR A 510 -1.74 34.93 -6.09
N HIS A 511 -2.82 35.03 -6.86
CA HIS A 511 -2.99 36.08 -7.85
C HIS A 511 -4.45 36.56 -7.84
N SER A 512 -4.66 37.84 -7.58
CA SER A 512 -5.97 38.45 -7.33
C SER A 512 -6.85 38.61 -8.57
N THR A 513 -6.26 38.67 -9.76
CA THR A 513 -6.96 38.96 -11.04
C THR A 513 -6.78 37.90 -12.13
N ALA A 514 -5.87 36.94 -11.95
CA ALA A 514 -5.53 35.93 -12.95
C ALA A 514 -5.13 34.62 -12.25
N THR A 515 -4.79 33.58 -13.01
CA THR A 515 -4.16 32.37 -12.49
C THR A 515 -2.67 32.60 -12.25
N VAL A 516 -2.11 32.03 -11.18
CA VAL A 516 -0.66 31.97 -11.00
C VAL A 516 -0.04 31.21 -12.17
N ALA A 517 1.03 31.74 -12.74
CA ALA A 517 1.80 31.10 -13.81
C ALA A 517 3.28 31.10 -13.43
N THR A 518 3.91 29.92 -13.48
CA THR A 518 5.32 29.72 -13.16
C THR A 518 5.95 28.75 -14.13
N GLY A 519 7.25 28.90 -14.40
CA GLY A 519 7.99 27.98 -15.25
C GLY A 519 9.50 28.18 -15.14
N VAL A 520 10.24 27.10 -15.34
CA VAL A 520 11.72 27.10 -15.36
C VAL A 520 12.18 26.59 -16.73
N ALA A 521 13.18 27.23 -17.33
CA ALA A 521 13.73 26.84 -18.62
C ALA A 521 15.25 27.12 -18.71
N GLN A 522 16.01 26.20 -19.30
CA GLN A 522 17.44 26.36 -19.57
C GLN A 522 17.64 27.45 -20.63
N THR A 523 18.63 28.32 -20.42
CA THR A 523 18.98 29.42 -21.34
C THR A 523 20.42 29.35 -21.83
N THR A 524 21.31 28.69 -21.09
CA THR A 524 22.67 28.38 -21.52
C THR A 524 23.06 27.08 -20.87
N GLN A 525 23.43 26.08 -21.67
CA GLN A 525 23.93 24.79 -21.21
C GLN A 525 25.35 24.97 -20.68
N GLY A 526 25.60 24.60 -19.43
CA GLY A 526 26.93 24.71 -18.82
C GLY A 526 27.94 23.77 -19.47
N THR A 527 29.15 24.28 -19.74
CA THR A 527 30.25 23.51 -20.37
C THR A 527 31.54 23.49 -19.54
N LYS A 528 31.52 24.14 -18.38
CA LYS A 528 32.57 24.06 -17.34
C LYS A 528 32.64 22.67 -16.72
N GLU A 529 33.83 22.21 -16.32
CA GLU A 529 33.95 20.98 -15.54
C GLU A 529 33.37 21.16 -14.13
N ASP A 530 32.85 20.09 -13.51
CA ASP A 530 32.49 20.03 -12.07
C ASP A 530 33.52 19.14 -11.35
N ALA A 531 34.78 19.59 -11.37
CA ALA A 531 35.92 18.83 -10.89
C ALA A 531 36.13 19.02 -9.38
N VAL A 532 36.33 17.93 -8.64
CA VAL A 532 36.68 18.00 -7.20
C VAL A 532 37.98 18.76 -7.04
N CYS A 533 37.97 19.79 -6.18
CA CYS A 533 39.09 20.71 -6.00
C CYS A 533 39.61 21.32 -7.31
N ASN A 534 38.71 21.53 -8.28
CA ASN A 534 38.95 22.18 -9.57
C ASN A 534 40.12 21.54 -10.36
N ASN A 535 40.35 20.22 -10.17
CA ASN A 535 41.53 19.47 -10.63
C ASN A 535 42.90 20.08 -10.20
N ARG A 536 42.91 20.98 -9.21
CA ARG A 536 44.09 21.74 -8.75
C ARG A 536 44.34 21.64 -7.26
N GLY A 537 43.60 20.81 -6.55
CA GLY A 537 43.92 20.41 -5.18
C GLY A 537 43.70 18.92 -4.94
N ARG A 538 44.18 18.43 -3.80
CA ARG A 538 43.77 17.14 -3.25
C ARG A 538 42.68 17.39 -2.22
N CYS A 539 41.58 16.66 -2.31
CA CYS A 539 40.56 16.65 -1.26
C CYS A 539 41.11 16.04 0.03
N ASP A 540 41.03 16.77 1.14
CA ASP A 540 41.10 16.21 2.48
C ASP A 540 39.69 15.78 2.90
N GLU A 541 39.42 14.48 2.75
CA GLU A 541 38.11 13.89 3.01
C GLU A 541 37.74 13.84 4.51
N ASP A 542 38.67 14.09 5.43
CA ASP A 542 38.37 14.16 6.86
C ASP A 542 37.86 15.56 7.28
N THR A 543 38.30 16.63 6.58
CA THR A 543 37.90 18.02 6.88
C THR A 543 36.97 18.65 5.84
N GLY A 544 36.89 18.08 4.63
CA GLY A 544 36.12 18.62 3.51
C GLY A 544 36.78 19.80 2.81
N THR A 545 38.09 19.97 2.97
CA THR A 545 38.82 21.11 2.40
C THR A 545 39.75 20.68 1.28
N CYS A 546 39.91 21.50 0.25
CA CYS A 546 40.87 21.23 -0.80
C CYS A 546 42.26 21.75 -0.41
N ILE A 547 43.22 20.83 -0.33
CA ILE A 547 44.64 21.16 -0.20
C ILE A 547 45.16 21.52 -1.59
N CYS A 548 45.32 22.81 -1.85
CA CYS A 548 45.67 23.33 -3.17
C CYS A 548 47.10 23.02 -3.59
N SER A 549 47.28 22.79 -4.89
CA SER A 549 48.58 22.65 -5.55
C SER A 549 49.28 24.00 -5.62
N LEU A 550 50.59 23.98 -5.90
CA LEU A 550 51.36 25.19 -6.12
C LEU A 550 50.72 26.07 -7.20
N TYR A 551 50.67 27.39 -6.95
CA TYR A 551 49.97 28.41 -7.77
C TYR A 551 48.44 28.38 -7.75
N HIS A 552 47.80 27.65 -6.83
CA HIS A 552 46.34 27.64 -6.67
C HIS A 552 45.89 27.96 -5.25
N ALA A 553 44.73 28.60 -5.13
CA ALA A 553 44.14 29.04 -3.86
C ALA A 553 42.60 28.98 -3.87
N SER A 554 41.99 29.10 -2.67
CA SER A 554 40.54 29.22 -2.48
C SER A 554 39.93 30.34 -3.32
N SER A 555 38.83 30.05 -4.01
CA SER A 555 38.20 30.92 -4.99
C SER A 555 36.82 31.44 -4.58
N ASN A 556 36.23 32.29 -5.42
CA ASN A 556 34.84 32.75 -5.35
C ASN A 556 33.90 32.05 -6.37
N ALA A 557 34.34 30.93 -6.97
CA ALA A 557 33.75 30.22 -8.11
C ALA A 557 33.72 31.01 -9.44
N LEU A 558 34.43 32.13 -9.53
CA LEU A 558 34.62 32.92 -10.75
C LEU A 558 36.11 33.01 -11.18
N GLY A 559 36.99 32.24 -10.52
CA GLY A 559 38.44 32.24 -10.77
C GLY A 559 39.25 33.30 -10.00
N ASP A 560 38.58 34.22 -9.28
CA ASP A 560 39.24 35.14 -8.35
C ASP A 560 39.35 34.52 -6.95
N PHE A 561 40.24 35.06 -6.11
CA PHE A 561 40.39 34.67 -4.71
C PHE A 561 39.07 34.82 -3.91
N GLY A 562 38.78 33.81 -3.09
CA GLY A 562 37.58 33.78 -2.25
C GLY A 562 37.67 32.74 -1.14
N ALA A 563 36.52 32.37 -0.58
CA ALA A 563 36.42 31.57 0.65
C ALA A 563 35.84 30.16 0.44
N LEU A 564 35.80 29.67 -0.81
CA LEU A 564 35.19 28.38 -1.14
C LEU A 564 36.08 27.16 -0.90
N ASP A 565 37.36 27.34 -0.57
CA ASP A 565 38.33 26.26 -0.29
C ASP A 565 38.33 25.15 -1.36
N ASP A 566 38.33 25.57 -2.63
CA ASP A 566 38.09 24.79 -3.86
C ASP A 566 39.29 24.75 -4.83
N CYS A 567 40.32 25.58 -4.63
CA CYS A 567 41.51 25.73 -5.48
C CYS A 567 41.29 26.34 -6.88
N GLY A 568 40.19 27.08 -7.07
CA GLY A 568 39.85 27.72 -8.35
C GLY A 568 40.59 29.02 -8.66
N ALA A 569 41.20 29.67 -7.67
CA ALA A 569 41.93 30.91 -7.90
C ALA A 569 43.38 30.62 -8.32
N VAL A 570 43.86 31.30 -9.36
CA VAL A 570 45.26 31.18 -9.82
C VAL A 570 46.13 32.23 -9.12
N ASP A 571 47.05 31.78 -8.27
CA ASP A 571 48.00 32.64 -7.57
C ASP A 571 49.34 32.70 -8.31
N ALA A 572 49.52 33.78 -9.09
CA ALA A 572 50.74 34.06 -9.83
C ALA A 572 51.94 34.50 -8.96
N PHE A 573 51.75 34.73 -7.65
CA PHE A 573 52.78 35.28 -6.75
C PHE A 573 53.37 34.30 -5.73
N MET A 574 52.86 33.06 -5.66
CA MET A 574 53.38 31.98 -4.80
C MET A 574 54.76 31.43 -5.23
N THR A 575 55.78 32.29 -5.15
CA THR A 575 57.22 31.97 -5.32
C THR A 575 57.98 31.86 -3.99
N HIS A 576 57.25 31.77 -2.86
CA HIS A 576 57.82 31.51 -1.55
C HIS A 576 57.37 30.17 -1.00
N GLY A 577 58.15 29.14 -1.33
CA GLY A 577 58.09 27.86 -0.64
C GLY A 577 58.52 28.00 0.83
N GLY A 578 57.85 27.26 1.71
CA GLY A 578 58.18 27.09 3.11
C GLY A 578 57.64 25.73 3.54
N LEU A 579 58.55 24.74 3.50
CA LEU A 579 58.37 23.29 3.73
C LEU A 579 57.27 22.87 4.73
#